data_AF-A0A4Q3V2X0-F1
#
_entry.id   AF-A0A4Q3V2X0-F1
#
_cell.length_a   1.000
_cell.length_b   1.000
_cell.length_c   1.000
_cell.angle_alpha   90.00
_cell.angle_beta   90.00
_cell.angle_gamma   90.00
#
_symmetry.space_group_name_H-M   'P 1'
#
loop_
_entity.id
_entity.type
_entity.pdbx_description
1 polymer ?
#
loop_
_entity_poly.entity_id
_entity_poly.type
_entity_poly.pdbx_seq_one_letter_code
_entity_poly.pdbx_strand_id
1 'polypeptide(L)'
;VFVVKRGGMVVICAGTTGFNLTMDARFLWMRQKRVQGSHFANLLQASQANQLMLERRLDPCMSEVFPFADIPDAHEKMLDNKHLPGNMAVLVSSPKPGLRTVEDVLESSLTK
;
A
#
# COMPACT_ATOMS: atom_id res chain seq x y z
N VAL A 1 2.82 21.15 -11.54
CA VAL A 1 2.97 20.18 -12.67
C VAL A 1 4.12 20.60 -13.62
N PHE A 2 5.31 20.85 -13.06
CA PHE A 2 6.42 21.47 -13.80
C PHE A 2 7.17 20.45 -14.68
N VAL A 3 7.67 19.37 -14.06
CA VAL A 3 8.59 18.39 -14.67
C VAL A 3 7.94 17.36 -15.59
N VAL A 4 6.65 17.02 -15.39
CA VAL A 4 6.00 15.99 -16.22
C VAL A 4 6.00 16.42 -17.70
N LYS A 5 6.09 15.44 -18.62
CA LYS A 5 6.11 15.70 -20.08
C LYS A 5 4.88 16.48 -20.57
N ARG A 6 4.99 17.15 -21.72
CA ARG A 6 3.84 17.75 -22.44
C ARG A 6 2.81 16.65 -22.75
N GLY A 7 1.52 16.92 -22.55
CA GLY A 7 0.46 15.91 -22.68
C GLY A 7 0.44 14.86 -21.55
N GLY A 8 1.32 14.95 -20.56
CA GLY A 8 1.40 13.99 -19.45
C GLY A 8 0.35 14.22 -18.36
N MET A 9 0.26 13.25 -17.45
CA MET A 9 -0.67 13.26 -16.32
C MET A 9 0.09 13.16 -15.00
N VAL A 10 -0.35 13.93 -14.00
CA VAL A 10 0.01 13.72 -12.59
C VAL A 10 -1.22 13.18 -11.87
N VAL A 11 -1.14 11.94 -11.39
CA VAL A 11 -2.20 11.29 -10.61
C VAL A 11 -1.91 11.47 -9.12
N ILE A 12 -2.92 11.78 -8.32
CA ILE A 12 -2.80 12.04 -6.88
C ILE A 12 -3.84 11.21 -6.14
N CYS A 13 -3.42 10.51 -5.08
CA CYS A 13 -4.31 9.77 -4.18
C CYS A 13 -4.33 10.31 -2.73
N ALA A 14 -3.35 11.12 -2.35
CA ALA A 14 -3.21 11.67 -1.00
C ALA A 14 -2.33 12.93 -0.98
N GLY A 15 -2.33 13.64 0.15
CA GLY A 15 -1.47 14.79 0.44
C GLY A 15 -0.95 14.71 1.87
N THR A 16 0.04 13.85 2.12
CA THR A 16 0.60 13.60 3.47
C THR A 16 1.19 14.84 4.13
N THR A 17 1.65 15.82 3.33
CA THR A 17 2.21 17.09 3.79
C THR A 17 1.21 18.26 3.75
N GLY A 18 -0.09 17.97 3.58
CA GLY A 18 -1.17 18.96 3.56
C GLY A 18 -2.02 18.92 2.29
N PHE A 19 -3.28 19.34 2.41
CA PHE A 19 -4.27 19.27 1.32
C PHE A 19 -4.37 20.57 0.48
N ASN A 20 -3.75 21.67 0.92
CA ASN A 20 -3.73 22.94 0.18
C ASN A 20 -2.76 22.88 -1.00
N LEU A 21 -3.24 22.35 -2.12
CA LEU A 21 -2.44 22.19 -3.32
C LEU A 21 -2.31 23.50 -4.11
N THR A 22 -1.09 23.88 -4.45
CA THR A 22 -0.80 24.97 -5.39
C THR A 22 0.01 24.45 -6.59
N MET A 23 -0.22 25.04 -7.75
CA MET A 23 0.59 24.76 -8.93
C MET A 23 0.62 25.98 -9.86
N ASP A 24 1.71 26.16 -10.58
CA ASP A 24 1.76 27.14 -11.65
C ASP A 24 0.95 26.65 -12.87
N ALA A 25 -0.20 27.30 -13.09
CA ALA A 25 -1.17 26.98 -14.13
C ALA A 25 -0.57 27.05 -15.55
N ARG A 26 0.45 27.89 -15.76
CA ARG A 26 1.14 28.05 -17.06
C ARG A 26 1.67 26.73 -17.59
N PHE A 27 2.26 25.92 -16.70
CA PHE A 27 2.82 24.62 -17.06
C PHE A 27 1.74 23.57 -17.33
N LEU A 28 0.53 23.76 -16.80
CA LEU A 28 -0.60 22.88 -17.03
C LEU A 28 -1.20 23.15 -18.42
N TRP A 29 -1.72 24.35 -18.67
CA TRP A 29 -2.50 24.61 -19.89
C TRP A 29 -1.62 24.72 -21.15
N MET A 30 -0.49 25.42 -21.10
CA MET A 30 0.36 25.62 -22.29
C MET A 30 1.02 24.33 -22.77
N ARG A 31 1.11 23.33 -21.90
CA ARG A 31 1.67 22.01 -22.23
C ARG A 31 0.60 20.91 -22.18
N GLN A 32 -0.68 21.29 -22.16
CA GLN A 32 -1.85 20.40 -22.22
C GLN A 32 -1.74 19.20 -21.29
N LYS A 33 -1.42 19.44 -20.02
CA LYS A 33 -1.21 18.39 -19.03
C LYS A 33 -2.49 18.15 -18.23
N ARG A 34 -2.63 16.95 -17.66
CA ARG A 34 -3.76 16.56 -16.80
C ARG A 34 -3.32 16.43 -15.34
N VAL A 35 -4.16 16.89 -14.42
CA VAL A 35 -4.08 16.56 -12.99
C VAL A 35 -5.30 15.73 -12.66
N GLN A 36 -5.08 14.54 -12.12
CA GLN A 36 -6.15 13.56 -11.92
C GLN A 36 -6.18 13.09 -10.47
N GLY A 37 -7.28 13.34 -9.79
CA GLY A 37 -7.58 12.66 -8.53
C GLY A 37 -7.87 11.18 -8.78
N SER A 38 -7.39 10.32 -7.90
CA SER A 38 -7.70 8.90 -7.85
C SER A 38 -7.94 8.49 -6.41
N HIS A 39 -8.87 7.57 -6.16
CA HIS A 39 -9.17 7.12 -4.82
C HIS A 39 -9.47 5.63 -4.84
N PHE A 40 -8.63 4.86 -4.14
CA PHE A 40 -8.70 3.40 -4.06
C PHE A 40 -8.88 2.75 -5.45
N ALA A 41 -9.66 1.67 -5.51
CA ALA A 41 -9.99 0.92 -6.71
C ALA A 41 -11.38 0.25 -6.55
N ASN A 42 -12.05 0.01 -7.66
CA ASN A 42 -13.23 -0.86 -7.65
C ASN A 42 -12.84 -2.35 -7.67
N LEU A 43 -13.82 -3.24 -7.48
CA LEU A 43 -13.59 -4.69 -7.42
C LEU A 43 -12.90 -5.26 -8.66
N LEU A 44 -13.27 -4.77 -9.85
CA LEU A 44 -12.66 -5.22 -11.11
C LEU A 44 -11.16 -4.88 -11.14
N GLN A 45 -10.80 -3.65 -10.80
CA GLN A 45 -9.42 -3.18 -10.76
C GLN A 45 -8.60 -3.92 -9.68
N ALA A 46 -9.18 -4.15 -8.50
CA ALA A 46 -8.53 -4.91 -7.43
C ALA A 46 -8.29 -6.37 -7.84
N SER A 47 -9.25 -7.00 -8.50
CA SER A 47 -9.11 -8.37 -9.02
C SER A 47 -8.02 -8.46 -10.09
N GLN A 48 -7.95 -7.48 -11.01
CA GLN A 48 -6.89 -7.40 -12.01
C GLN A 48 -5.49 -7.22 -11.37
N ALA A 49 -5.38 -6.42 -10.31
CA ALA A 49 -4.13 -6.29 -9.57
C ALA A 49 -3.76 -7.61 -8.85
N ASN A 50 -4.74 -8.28 -8.24
CA ASN A 50 -4.53 -9.59 -7.60
C ASN A 50 -4.11 -10.68 -8.61
N GLN A 51 -4.62 -10.64 -9.84
CA GLN A 51 -4.18 -11.54 -10.90
C GLN A 51 -2.66 -11.39 -11.16
N LEU A 52 -2.12 -10.17 -11.15
CA LEU A 52 -0.68 -9.95 -11.29
C LEU A 52 0.14 -10.49 -10.11
N MET A 53 -0.43 -10.48 -8.89
CA MET A 53 0.17 -11.13 -7.71
C MET A 53 0.22 -12.65 -7.89
N LEU A 54 -0.88 -13.26 -8.34
CA LEU A 54 -0.96 -14.70 -8.62
C LEU A 54 0.02 -15.13 -9.72
N GLU A 55 0.16 -14.32 -10.76
CA GLU A 55 1.13 -14.49 -11.85
C GLU A 55 2.59 -14.21 -11.41
N ARG A 56 2.82 -13.83 -10.15
CA ARG A 56 4.14 -13.47 -9.59
C ARG A 56 4.84 -12.36 -10.36
N ARG A 57 4.08 -11.43 -10.92
CA ARG A 57 4.58 -10.22 -11.58
C ARG A 57 4.74 -9.05 -10.61
N LEU A 58 4.19 -9.19 -9.41
CA LEU A 58 4.26 -8.26 -8.30
C LEU A 58 4.75 -8.99 -7.06
N ASP A 59 5.52 -8.29 -6.22
CA ASP A 59 5.93 -8.74 -4.89
C ASP A 59 5.10 -8.00 -3.84
N PRO A 60 4.65 -8.66 -2.75
CA PRO A 60 3.87 -8.00 -1.71
C PRO A 60 4.68 -6.99 -0.87
N CYS A 61 6.02 -6.99 -0.98
CA CYS A 61 6.94 -6.08 -0.29
C CYS A 61 6.68 -6.00 1.21
N MET A 62 6.42 -7.13 1.86
CA MET A 62 6.14 -7.18 3.30
C MET A 62 7.42 -6.90 4.09
N SER A 63 7.38 -5.91 4.98
CA SER A 63 8.56 -5.46 5.72
C SER A 63 8.67 -6.12 7.10
N GLU A 64 7.59 -6.10 7.88
CA GLU A 64 7.56 -6.58 9.27
C GLU A 64 6.21 -7.25 9.58
N VAL A 65 6.23 -8.24 10.49
CA VAL A 65 5.05 -8.96 10.95
C VAL A 65 4.98 -8.88 12.48
N PHE A 66 3.84 -8.43 12.99
CA PHE A 66 3.60 -8.26 14.43
C PHE A 66 2.62 -9.30 14.97
N PRO A 67 2.76 -9.76 16.22
CA PRO A 67 1.75 -10.58 16.88
C PRO A 67 0.47 -9.77 17.17
N PHE A 68 -0.64 -10.46 17.43
CA PHE A 68 -1.94 -9.82 17.68
C PHE A 68 -1.92 -8.80 18.83
N ALA A 69 -1.13 -9.07 19.87
CA ALA A 69 -1.01 -8.18 21.04
C ALA A 69 -0.36 -6.83 20.70
N ASP A 70 0.47 -6.78 19.65
CA ASP A 70 1.30 -5.62 19.30
C ASP A 70 0.68 -4.81 18.15
N ILE A 71 -0.58 -5.06 17.79
CA ILE A 71 -1.32 -4.26 16.80
C ILE A 71 -1.26 -2.76 17.16
N PRO A 72 -1.48 -2.32 18.42
CA PRO A 72 -1.37 -0.90 18.77
C PRO A 72 0.03 -0.33 18.48
N ASP A 73 1.08 -1.06 18.82
CA ASP A 73 2.47 -0.62 18.62
C ASP A 73 2.83 -0.52 17.14
N ALA A 74 2.32 -1.44 16.31
CA ALA A 74 2.50 -1.38 14.85
C ALA A 74 1.87 -0.11 14.26
N HIS A 75 0.69 0.29 14.75
CA HIS A 75 0.04 1.53 14.33
C HIS A 75 0.80 2.78 14.79
N GLU A 76 1.28 2.82 16.04
CA GLU A 76 2.10 3.93 16.56
C GLU A 76 3.41 4.08 15.76
N LYS A 77 4.06 2.97 15.43
CA LYS A 77 5.26 2.95 14.58
C LYS A 77 5.00 3.55 13.20
N MET A 78 3.82 3.32 12.62
CA MET A 78 3.41 3.92 11.35
C MET A 78 3.17 5.42 11.47
N LEU A 79 2.46 5.85 12.52
CA LEU A 79 2.17 7.25 12.82
C LEU A 79 3.45 8.09 12.89
N ASP A 80 4.46 7.55 13.57
CA ASP A 80 5.77 8.17 13.75
C ASP A 80 6.69 8.05 12.52
N ASN A 81 6.26 7.38 11.44
CA ASN A 81 7.09 7.05 10.28
C ASN A 81 8.39 6.28 10.62
N LYS A 82 8.35 5.41 11.65
CA LYS A 82 9.49 4.57 12.11
C LYS A 82 9.48 3.15 11.54
N HIS A 83 8.49 2.80 10.74
CA HIS A 83 8.35 1.48 10.11
C HIS A 83 9.40 1.29 9.00
N LEU A 84 9.82 0.04 8.78
CA LEU A 84 10.72 -0.27 7.68
C LEU A 84 10.01 -0.08 6.32
N PRO A 85 10.73 0.28 5.23
CA PRO A 85 10.13 0.40 3.90
C PRO A 85 9.40 -0.87 3.49
N GLY A 86 8.13 -0.73 3.08
CA GLY A 86 7.27 -1.84 2.67
C GLY A 86 5.94 -1.84 3.42
N ASN A 87 5.26 -2.98 3.38
CA ASN A 87 3.96 -3.17 4.03
C ASN A 87 4.12 -3.95 5.34
N MET A 88 3.64 -3.41 6.45
CA MET A 88 3.56 -4.16 7.71
C MET A 88 2.33 -5.07 7.70
N ALA A 89 2.42 -6.20 8.41
CA ALA A 89 1.32 -7.13 8.59
C ALA A 89 1.17 -7.55 10.06
N VAL A 90 0.00 -8.09 10.41
CA VAL A 90 -0.32 -8.53 11.77
C VAL A 90 -0.86 -9.95 11.75
N LEU A 91 -0.50 -10.74 12.75
CA LEU A 91 -1.06 -12.07 12.97
C LEU A 91 -2.41 -11.96 13.68
N VAL A 92 -3.41 -12.71 13.22
CA VAL A 92 -4.72 -12.82 13.87
C VAL A 92 -4.89 -14.24 14.45
N SER A 93 -5.30 -15.20 13.62
CA SER A 93 -5.46 -16.60 14.05
C SER A 93 -4.22 -17.46 13.77
N SER A 94 -3.23 -16.93 13.03
CA SER A 94 -1.99 -17.66 12.78
C SER A 94 -1.05 -17.54 13.99
N PRO A 95 -0.58 -18.65 14.59
CA PRO A 95 0.22 -18.61 15.81
C PRO A 95 1.64 -18.06 15.61
N LYS A 96 2.17 -18.08 14.38
CA LYS A 96 3.51 -17.59 14.04
C LYS A 96 3.59 -17.17 12.56
N PRO A 97 4.59 -16.37 12.16
CA PRO A 97 4.84 -16.05 10.75
C PRO A 97 5.23 -17.28 9.92
N GLY A 98 5.01 -17.21 8.60
CA GLY A 98 5.49 -18.21 7.64
C GLY A 98 4.56 -19.39 7.34
N LEU A 99 3.42 -19.49 8.04
CA LEU A 99 2.37 -20.48 7.76
C LEU A 99 1.55 -20.07 6.54
N ARG A 100 1.11 -21.05 5.72
CA ARG A 100 0.47 -20.78 4.42
C ARG A 100 -0.91 -21.39 4.28
N THR A 101 -1.17 -22.52 4.93
CA THR A 101 -2.44 -23.23 4.84
C THR A 101 -3.18 -23.25 6.18
N VAL A 102 -4.45 -23.67 6.17
CA VAL A 102 -5.22 -23.83 7.41
C VAL A 102 -4.66 -25.01 8.21
N GLU A 103 -4.23 -26.07 7.53
CA GLU A 103 -3.60 -27.25 8.12
C GLU A 103 -2.32 -26.88 8.88
N ASP A 104 -1.44 -26.05 8.27
CA ASP A 104 -0.23 -25.54 8.92
C ASP A 104 -0.53 -24.84 10.26
N VAL A 105 -1.62 -24.07 10.28
CA VAL A 105 -2.08 -23.31 11.46
C VAL A 105 -2.60 -24.26 12.53
N LEU A 106 -3.40 -25.25 12.16
CA LEU A 106 -3.93 -26.25 13.10
C LEU A 106 -2.81 -27.09 13.71
N GLU A 107 -1.91 -27.62 12.90
CA GLU A 107 -0.78 -28.43 13.37
C GLU A 107 0.15 -27.64 14.30
N SER A 108 0.47 -26.39 13.94
CA SER A 108 1.30 -25.51 14.78
C SER A 108 0.60 -25.06 16.06
N SER A 109 -0.73 -25.16 16.15
CA SER A 109 -1.50 -24.81 17.34
C SER A 109 -1.58 -25.95 18.35
N LEU A 110 -1.47 -27.20 17.88
CA LEU A 110 -1.47 -28.42 18.72
C LEU A 110 -0.14 -28.67 19.43
N THR A 111 0.94 -28.00 19.01
CA THR A 111 2.31 -28.19 19.54
C THR A 111 2.65 -27.25 20.71
N LYS A 112 1.66 -26.60 21.33
CA LYS A 112 1.83 -25.73 22.50
C LYS A 112 1.67 -26.47 23.81
#